data_AF-A0A7S2MWZ7-F1
#
_entry.id   AF-A0A7S2MWZ7-F1
#
_cell.length_a   1.000
_cell.length_b   1.000
_cell.length_c   1.000
_cell.angle_alpha   90.00
_cell.angle_beta   90.00
_cell.angle_gamma   90.00
#
_symmetry.space_group_name_H-M   'P 1'
#
loop_
_entity.id
_entity.type
_entity.pdbx_description
1 polymer ?
#
loop_
_entity_poly.entity_id
_entity_poly.type
_entity_poly.pdbx_seq_one_letter_code
_entity_poly.pdbx_strand_id
1 'polypeptide(L)'
;GVRLDFDDGVCINTIYAKHRSLGLVHNNTAPMIAHDFLSNSYAKRLGVRKGWKLVRIGDEDLRDNPDFAEVDLKLCRALRDHPVWPLCLEFRRSPSDKEIQAYWFKERPLGLKFHNIAPIKVETIYPDSPAHAQGVQVGWYLTKIGNYDVHENHHFFEVMKHFTDAVSDLEDSGE
;
A
#
# COMPACT_ATOMS: atom_id res chain seq x y z
N GLY A 1 6.86 3.48 -17.41
CA GLY A 1 6.40 3.92 -16.09
C GLY A 1 6.23 5.41 -16.13
N VAL A 2 5.21 5.96 -15.48
CA VAL A 2 4.96 7.39 -15.43
C VAL A 2 6.09 8.07 -14.68
N ARG A 3 6.71 9.07 -15.30
CA ARG A 3 7.70 9.91 -14.64
C ARG A 3 6.99 10.77 -13.60
N LEU A 4 7.48 10.78 -12.38
CA LEU A 4 7.05 11.69 -11.33
C LEU A 4 8.29 12.36 -10.75
N ASP A 5 8.31 13.69 -10.73
CA ASP A 5 9.39 14.43 -10.10
C ASP A 5 8.89 15.00 -8.76
N PHE A 6 9.67 14.76 -7.71
CA PHE A 6 9.41 15.26 -6.36
C PHE A 6 10.50 16.24 -5.94
N ASP A 7 10.11 17.41 -5.44
CA ASP A 7 11.00 18.39 -4.83
C ASP A 7 11.11 18.12 -3.33
N ASP A 8 12.33 17.91 -2.84
CA ASP A 8 12.61 17.70 -1.42
C ASP A 8 13.04 18.97 -0.67
N GLY A 9 13.01 20.12 -1.36
CA GLY A 9 13.48 21.42 -0.88
C GLY A 9 14.95 21.70 -1.20
N VAL A 10 15.70 20.70 -1.69
CA VAL A 10 17.12 20.82 -2.08
C VAL A 10 17.31 20.46 -3.55
N CYS A 11 16.72 19.35 -4.00
CA CYS A 11 16.82 18.88 -5.37
C CYS A 11 15.55 18.19 -5.85
N ILE A 12 15.54 17.91 -7.17
CA ILE A 12 14.46 17.16 -7.80
C ILE A 12 14.81 15.67 -7.83
N ASN A 13 13.97 14.87 -7.21
CA ASN A 13 14.04 13.42 -7.18
C ASN A 13 13.04 12.83 -8.18
N THR A 14 13.54 12.23 -9.26
CA THR A 14 12.70 11.60 -10.27
C THR A 14 12.49 10.11 -9.95
N ILE A 15 11.23 9.67 -9.96
CA ILE A 15 10.86 8.26 -9.94
C ILE A 15 10.05 7.89 -11.20
N TYR A 16 10.02 6.60 -11.54
CA TYR A 16 9.21 6.07 -12.64
C TYR A 16 8.22 5.04 -12.11
N ALA A 17 6.98 5.47 -11.87
CA ALA A 17 5.92 4.62 -11.34
C ALA A 17 5.44 3.62 -12.40
N LYS A 18 5.49 2.32 -12.08
CA LYS A 18 5.00 1.25 -12.96
C LYS A 18 3.66 0.66 -12.53
N HIS A 19 3.16 1.07 -11.38
CA HIS A 19 1.91 0.59 -10.77
C HIS A 19 1.08 1.75 -10.25
N ARG A 20 -0.23 1.55 -10.17
CA ARG A 20 -1.20 2.34 -9.39
C ARG A 20 -1.58 1.56 -8.13
N SER A 21 -2.16 2.10 -7.07
CA SER A 21 -2.05 3.45 -6.53
C SER A 21 -0.63 3.69 -5.99
N LEU A 22 -0.29 4.94 -5.70
CA LEU A 22 1.00 5.28 -5.08
C LEU A 22 1.00 5.11 -3.56
N GLY A 23 -0.17 5.04 -2.92
CA GLY A 23 -0.33 5.04 -1.47
C GLY A 23 0.30 6.26 -0.80
N LEU A 24 0.09 7.45 -1.38
CA LEU A 24 0.46 8.74 -0.79
C LEU A 24 -0.70 9.23 0.08
N VAL A 25 -0.39 9.72 1.27
CA VAL A 25 -1.35 10.45 2.11
C VAL A 25 -1.03 11.93 2.01
N HIS A 26 -2.04 12.73 1.66
CA HIS A 26 -1.95 14.18 1.51
C HIS A 26 -3.17 14.88 2.12
N ASN A 27 -3.07 16.18 2.36
CA ASN A 27 -4.11 16.96 3.03
C ASN A 27 -5.19 17.53 2.09
N ASN A 28 -5.24 17.06 0.83
CA ASN A 28 -6.17 17.53 -0.20
C ASN A 28 -6.08 19.04 -0.49
N THR A 29 -4.87 19.60 -0.36
CA THR A 29 -4.56 21.01 -0.60
C THR A 29 -3.36 21.12 -1.52
N ALA A 30 -3.35 22.13 -2.39
CA ALA A 30 -2.17 22.41 -3.21
C ALA A 30 -1.10 23.14 -2.39
N PRO A 31 0.19 22.87 -2.63
CA PRO A 31 0.70 21.82 -3.52
C PRO A 31 0.55 20.41 -2.93
N MET A 32 0.49 19.38 -3.78
CA MET A 32 0.43 17.99 -3.33
C MET A 32 1.77 17.57 -2.67
N ILE A 33 1.75 17.41 -1.35
CA ILE A 33 2.91 17.01 -0.53
C ILE A 33 2.64 15.62 0.05
N ALA A 34 3.66 14.75 0.02
CA ALA A 34 3.63 13.46 0.70
C ALA A 34 3.68 13.67 2.23
N HIS A 35 2.53 13.77 2.89
CA HIS A 35 2.47 13.93 4.35
C HIS A 35 2.72 12.60 5.07
N ASP A 36 2.14 11.54 4.54
CA ASP A 36 2.36 10.17 5.01
C ASP A 36 2.20 9.16 3.87
N PHE A 37 2.22 7.88 4.23
CA PHE A 37 2.10 6.76 3.32
C PHE A 37 1.16 5.71 3.88
N LEU A 38 0.35 5.14 3.01
CA LEU A 38 -0.42 3.95 3.37
C LEU A 38 0.52 2.77 3.65
N SER A 39 0.01 1.79 4.37
CA SER A 39 0.73 0.58 4.77
C SER A 39 1.27 -0.18 3.55
N ASN A 40 0.53 -0.19 2.43
CA ASN A 40 0.94 -0.75 1.14
C ASN A 40 1.52 0.30 0.15
N SER A 41 2.10 1.40 0.63
CA SER A 41 2.56 2.47 -0.26
C SER A 41 3.65 2.03 -1.24
N TYR A 42 3.33 2.14 -2.54
CA TYR A 42 4.28 1.95 -3.62
C TYR A 42 5.29 3.10 -3.71
N ALA A 43 4.86 4.35 -3.49
CA ALA A 43 5.73 5.52 -3.51
C ALA A 43 6.83 5.43 -2.44
N LYS A 44 6.48 4.99 -1.22
CA LYS A 44 7.45 4.76 -0.15
C LYS A 44 8.52 3.75 -0.57
N ARG A 45 8.11 2.67 -1.26
CA ARG A 45 9.03 1.65 -1.77
C ARG A 45 9.91 2.16 -2.92
N LEU A 46 9.44 3.13 -3.69
CA LEU A 46 10.23 3.85 -4.69
C LEU A 46 11.17 4.91 -4.08
N GLY A 47 11.16 5.09 -2.75
CA GLY A 47 12.06 5.98 -2.04
C GLY A 47 11.52 7.39 -1.81
N VAL A 48 10.27 7.66 -2.18
CA VAL A 48 9.60 8.94 -1.85
C VAL A 48 9.51 9.08 -0.32
N ARG A 49 9.77 10.29 0.18
CA ARG A 49 9.81 10.57 1.62
C ARG A 49 8.76 11.59 2.03
N LYS A 50 8.47 11.63 3.34
CA LYS A 50 7.58 12.64 3.91
C LYS A 50 8.12 14.04 3.64
N GLY A 51 7.24 14.97 3.32
CA GLY A 51 7.56 16.37 3.00
C GLY A 51 7.93 16.63 1.53
N TRP A 52 8.09 15.59 0.71
CA TRP A 52 8.39 15.76 -0.71
C TRP A 52 7.17 16.30 -1.46
N LYS A 53 7.33 17.37 -2.25
CA LYS A 53 6.30 18.01 -3.07
C LYS A 53 6.30 17.41 -4.47
N LEU A 54 5.16 16.94 -4.97
CA LEU A 54 5.02 16.52 -6.37
C LEU A 54 5.06 17.76 -7.28
N VAL A 55 6.02 17.82 -8.20
CA VAL A 55 6.24 18.97 -9.09
C VAL A 55 6.14 18.64 -10.57
N ARG A 56 6.06 17.36 -10.96
CA ARG A 56 5.85 16.95 -12.35
C ARG A 56 5.14 15.61 -12.46
N ILE A 57 4.27 15.48 -13.46
CA ILE A 57 3.69 14.21 -13.90
C ILE A 57 3.92 14.06 -15.41
N GLY A 58 4.66 13.04 -15.83
CA GLY A 58 5.07 12.89 -17.22
C GLY A 58 5.93 14.08 -17.67
N ASP A 59 5.44 14.79 -18.68
CA ASP A 59 6.07 16.01 -19.21
C ASP A 59 5.44 17.30 -18.64
N GLU A 60 4.42 17.19 -17.79
CA GLU A 60 3.66 18.32 -17.28
C GLU A 60 4.21 18.85 -15.96
N ASP A 61 4.67 20.10 -15.95
CA ASP A 61 5.17 20.82 -14.77
C ASP A 61 4.01 21.32 -13.89
N LEU A 62 4.14 21.15 -12.57
CA LEU A 62 3.09 21.43 -11.60
C LEU A 62 3.49 22.45 -10.53
N ARG A 63 4.71 23.02 -10.61
CA ARG A 63 5.26 23.84 -9.49
C ARG A 63 4.34 24.97 -9.04
N ASP A 64 3.67 25.59 -10.00
CA ASP A 64 2.81 26.76 -9.84
C ASP A 64 1.31 26.43 -9.92
N ASN A 65 0.93 25.14 -9.96
CA ASN A 65 -0.47 24.74 -10.03
C ASN A 65 -1.13 24.86 -8.64
N PRO A 66 -2.14 25.74 -8.46
CA PRO A 66 -2.80 25.96 -7.18
C PRO A 66 -4.01 25.03 -6.95
N ASP A 67 -4.40 24.22 -7.94
CA ASP A 67 -5.58 23.35 -7.89
C ASP A 67 -5.19 21.91 -7.57
N PHE A 68 -5.46 21.51 -6.33
CA PHE A 68 -5.21 20.15 -5.87
C PHE A 68 -6.00 19.10 -6.67
N ALA A 69 -7.28 19.36 -6.94
CA ALA A 69 -8.16 18.41 -7.59
C ALA A 69 -7.73 18.18 -9.05
N GLU A 70 -7.24 19.23 -9.71
CA GLU A 70 -6.66 19.11 -11.05
C GLU A 70 -5.40 18.23 -11.03
N VAL A 71 -4.48 18.47 -10.09
CA VAL A 71 -3.24 17.67 -9.94
C VAL A 71 -3.55 16.20 -9.64
N ASP A 72 -4.48 15.94 -8.72
CA ASP A 72 -4.90 14.58 -8.36
C ASP A 72 -5.55 13.85 -9.54
N LEU A 73 -6.42 14.53 -10.29
CA LEU A 73 -7.02 13.98 -11.50
C LEU A 73 -5.97 13.67 -12.58
N LYS A 74 -4.96 14.53 -12.76
CA LYS A 74 -3.84 14.29 -13.68
C LYS A 74 -3.04 13.06 -13.27
N LEU A 75 -2.74 12.92 -11.98
CA LEU A 75 -2.02 11.78 -11.43
C LEU A 75 -2.81 10.48 -11.64
N CYS A 76 -4.10 10.49 -11.29
CA CYS A 76 -5.00 9.36 -11.49
C CYS A 76 -5.11 8.96 -12.96
N ARG A 77 -5.21 9.93 -13.88
CA ARG A 77 -5.24 9.67 -15.34
C ARG A 77 -3.92 9.08 -15.83
N ALA A 78 -2.78 9.63 -15.42
CA ALA A 78 -1.47 9.16 -15.85
C ALA A 78 -1.21 7.71 -15.41
N LEU A 79 -1.67 7.34 -14.22
CA LEU A 79 -1.50 5.99 -13.66
C LEU A 79 -2.64 5.02 -14.02
N ARG A 80 -3.70 5.47 -14.72
CA ARG A 80 -4.90 4.68 -14.95
C ARG A 80 -4.60 3.32 -15.58
N ASP A 81 -3.77 3.26 -16.61
CA ASP A 81 -3.55 2.02 -17.36
C ASP A 81 -2.43 1.15 -16.77
N HIS A 82 -1.90 1.53 -15.61
CA HIS A 82 -0.89 0.76 -14.91
C HIS A 82 -1.52 -0.34 -14.02
N PRO A 83 -0.86 -1.50 -13.88
CA PRO A 83 -1.33 -2.56 -12.99
C PRO A 83 -1.37 -2.09 -11.53
N VAL A 84 -2.26 -2.69 -10.73
CA VAL A 84 -2.29 -2.41 -9.30
C VAL A 84 -1.04 -2.93 -8.59
N TRP A 85 -0.54 -2.14 -7.65
CA TRP A 85 0.55 -2.49 -6.76
C TRP A 85 0.06 -3.54 -5.76
N PRO A 86 0.56 -4.79 -5.84
CA PRO A 86 0.04 -5.86 -5.03
C PRO A 86 0.40 -5.66 -3.55
N LEU A 87 -0.53 -5.99 -2.67
CA LEU A 87 -0.32 -6.08 -1.23
C LEU A 87 0.49 -7.33 -0.91
N CYS A 88 1.67 -7.15 -0.31
CA CYS A 88 2.45 -8.22 0.26
C CYS A 88 2.04 -8.46 1.71
N LEU A 89 1.60 -9.68 2.04
CA LEU A 89 1.45 -10.14 3.42
C LEU A 89 2.49 -11.21 3.72
N GLU A 90 3.18 -11.10 4.84
CA GLU A 90 4.14 -12.09 5.29
C GLU A 90 3.57 -12.87 6.48
N PHE A 91 3.79 -14.19 6.48
CA PHE A 91 3.29 -15.09 7.52
C PHE A 91 4.37 -16.06 7.98
N ARG A 92 4.20 -16.56 9.21
CA ARG A 92 4.94 -17.70 9.77
C ARG A 92 3.97 -18.80 10.21
N ARG A 93 4.41 -20.07 10.15
CA ARG A 93 3.54 -21.21 10.50
C ARG A 93 3.31 -21.33 12.00
N SER A 94 4.26 -20.89 12.80
CA SER A 94 4.18 -20.87 14.27
C SER A 94 4.96 -19.70 14.87
N PRO A 95 4.75 -19.34 16.15
CA PRO A 95 5.45 -18.23 16.77
C PRO A 95 6.96 -18.40 16.94
N SER A 96 7.47 -19.62 16.86
CA SER A 96 8.90 -19.94 16.94
C SER A 96 9.52 -20.21 15.57
N ASP A 97 8.71 -20.26 14.51
CA ASP A 97 9.19 -20.51 13.16
C ASP A 97 10.01 -19.32 12.66
N LYS A 98 11.12 -19.61 12.00
CA LYS A 98 12.00 -18.62 11.37
C LYS A 98 11.69 -18.44 9.89
N GLU A 99 10.98 -19.38 9.28
CA GLU A 99 10.60 -19.30 7.89
C GLU A 99 9.45 -18.30 7.71
N ILE A 100 9.67 -17.32 6.85
CA ILE A 100 8.67 -16.31 6.46
C ILE A 100 8.18 -16.63 5.05
N GLN A 101 6.87 -16.77 4.90
CA GLN A 101 6.19 -16.97 3.63
C GLN A 101 5.49 -15.68 3.21
N ALA A 102 5.80 -15.16 2.02
CA ALA A 102 5.24 -13.93 1.49
C ALA A 102 4.22 -14.22 0.38
N TYR A 103 3.05 -13.58 0.47
CA TYR A 103 1.96 -13.73 -0.49
C TYR A 103 1.52 -12.36 -1.00
N TRP A 104 1.14 -12.31 -2.29
CA TRP A 104 0.86 -11.08 -3.00
C TRP A 104 -0.58 -11.04 -3.49
N PHE A 105 -1.32 -10.03 -3.08
CA PHE A 105 -2.75 -9.85 -3.37
C PHE A 105 -2.96 -8.62 -4.24
N LYS A 106 -3.79 -8.74 -5.29
CA LYS A 106 -4.13 -7.62 -6.19
C LYS A 106 -5.56 -7.12 -6.02
N GLU A 107 -6.39 -7.90 -5.35
CA GLU A 107 -7.83 -7.68 -5.25
C GLU A 107 -8.33 -7.86 -3.81
N ARG A 108 -9.45 -7.21 -3.53
CA ARG A 108 -10.19 -7.29 -2.26
C ARG A 108 -11.65 -7.72 -2.53
N PRO A 109 -12.32 -8.41 -1.59
CA PRO A 109 -11.80 -8.85 -0.29
C PRO A 109 -10.79 -10.00 -0.41
N LEU A 110 -9.83 -10.07 0.51
CA LEU A 110 -8.79 -11.11 0.50
C LEU A 110 -9.32 -12.49 0.91
N GLY A 111 -10.45 -12.54 1.63
CA GLY A 111 -11.02 -13.77 2.20
C GLY A 111 -10.25 -14.31 3.41
N LEU A 112 -9.71 -13.42 4.25
CA LEU A 112 -9.08 -13.76 5.52
C LEU A 112 -9.93 -13.27 6.69
N LYS A 113 -10.06 -14.10 7.73
CA LYS A 113 -10.52 -13.69 9.06
C LYS A 113 -9.41 -13.97 10.07
N PHE A 114 -9.13 -12.99 10.93
CA PHE A 114 -8.14 -13.13 12.00
C PHE A 114 -8.80 -13.27 13.36
N HIS A 115 -8.11 -13.95 14.29
CA HIS A 115 -8.47 -13.87 15.70
C HIS A 115 -8.33 -12.42 16.20
N ASN A 116 -9.22 -12.01 17.11
CA ASN A 116 -9.29 -10.65 17.67
C ASN A 116 -8.28 -10.39 18.80
N ILE A 117 -7.16 -11.13 18.81
CA ILE A 117 -6.09 -11.03 19.81
C ILE A 117 -4.73 -11.07 19.12
N ALA A 118 -3.76 -10.36 19.67
CA ALA A 118 -2.38 -10.44 19.22
C ALA A 118 -1.63 -11.61 19.90
N PRO A 119 -0.67 -12.26 19.23
CA PRO A 119 -0.26 -12.05 17.84
C PRO A 119 -1.35 -12.46 16.84
N ILE A 120 -1.45 -11.71 15.74
CA ILE A 120 -2.50 -11.90 14.73
C ILE A 120 -2.34 -13.25 14.05
N LYS A 121 -3.37 -14.09 14.19
CA LYS A 121 -3.40 -15.45 13.66
C LYS A 121 -4.62 -15.61 12.74
N VAL A 122 -4.42 -16.25 11.59
CA VAL A 122 -5.49 -16.59 10.65
C VAL A 122 -6.45 -17.57 11.32
N GLU A 123 -7.69 -17.16 11.49
CA GLU A 123 -8.78 -17.95 12.06
C GLU A 123 -9.56 -18.67 10.96
N THR A 124 -9.84 -17.99 9.85
CA THR A 124 -10.64 -18.54 8.76
C THR A 124 -10.11 -18.06 7.42
N ILE A 125 -10.20 -18.95 6.44
CA ILE A 125 -9.96 -18.65 5.03
C ILE A 125 -11.25 -19.01 4.30
N TYR A 126 -11.82 -18.05 3.58
CA TYR A 126 -13.03 -18.29 2.82
C TYR A 126 -12.69 -19.05 1.54
N PRO A 127 -13.44 -20.12 1.18
CA PRO A 127 -13.28 -20.81 -0.11
C PRO A 127 -13.35 -19.83 -1.29
N ASP A 128 -12.67 -20.17 -2.37
CA ASP A 128 -12.63 -19.40 -3.63
C ASP A 128 -12.15 -17.94 -3.51
N SER A 129 -11.63 -17.56 -2.36
CA SER A 129 -11.04 -16.24 -2.13
C SER A 129 -9.59 -16.12 -2.63
N PRO A 130 -9.07 -14.89 -2.79
CA PRO A 130 -7.65 -14.68 -3.11
C PRO A 130 -6.70 -15.37 -2.12
N ALA A 131 -6.99 -15.35 -0.82
CA ALA A 131 -6.18 -16.05 0.19
C ALA A 131 -6.21 -17.56 0.06
N HIS A 132 -7.37 -18.13 -0.29
CA HIS A 132 -7.49 -19.56 -0.59
C HIS A 132 -6.66 -19.94 -1.83
N ALA A 133 -6.79 -19.17 -2.92
CA ALA A 133 -6.04 -19.40 -4.15
C ALA A 133 -4.52 -19.26 -3.98
N GLN A 134 -4.07 -18.35 -3.10
CA GLN A 134 -2.66 -18.19 -2.75
C GLN A 134 -2.12 -19.29 -1.81
N GLY A 135 -2.99 -20.14 -1.24
CA GLY A 135 -2.58 -21.22 -0.36
C GLY A 135 -2.15 -20.76 1.04
N VAL A 136 -2.63 -19.59 1.50
CA VAL A 136 -2.54 -19.22 2.92
C VAL A 136 -3.28 -20.27 3.74
N GLN A 137 -2.86 -20.53 4.98
CA GLN A 137 -3.49 -21.56 5.82
C GLN A 137 -3.99 -21.01 7.16
N VAL A 138 -5.07 -21.61 7.64
CA VAL A 138 -5.59 -21.38 9.00
C VAL A 138 -4.49 -21.69 10.01
N GLY A 139 -4.36 -20.81 10.98
CA GLY A 139 -3.42 -20.93 12.07
C GLY A 139 -2.06 -20.28 11.85
N TRP A 140 -1.76 -19.78 10.65
CA TRP A 140 -0.56 -19.00 10.41
C TRP A 140 -0.64 -17.61 11.05
N TYR A 141 0.52 -17.08 11.40
CA TYR A 141 0.64 -15.80 12.10
C TYR A 141 1.12 -14.74 11.14
N LEU A 142 0.39 -13.63 11.06
CA LEU A 142 0.75 -12.47 10.25
C LEU A 142 1.94 -11.76 10.90
N THR A 143 3.00 -11.54 10.12
CA THR A 143 4.23 -10.88 10.58
C THR A 143 4.45 -9.54 9.90
N LYS A 144 3.89 -9.31 8.71
CA LYS A 144 4.03 -8.03 8.00
C LYS A 144 2.86 -7.73 7.08
N ILE A 145 2.56 -6.45 6.94
CA ILE A 145 1.53 -5.90 6.06
C ILE A 145 2.18 -4.82 5.19
N GLY A 146 2.43 -5.12 3.93
CA GLY A 146 3.11 -4.22 3.00
C GLY A 146 4.47 -3.77 3.54
N ASN A 147 4.56 -2.49 3.92
CA ASN A 147 5.77 -1.87 4.46
C ASN A 147 5.83 -1.85 6.00
N TYR A 148 4.85 -2.44 6.70
CA TYR A 148 4.73 -2.37 8.15
C TYR A 148 4.90 -3.74 8.80
N ASP A 149 5.88 -3.87 9.70
CA ASP A 149 6.13 -5.07 10.49
C ASP A 149 5.16 -5.11 11.69
N VAL A 150 4.47 -6.24 11.85
CA VAL A 150 3.47 -6.45 12.91
C VAL A 150 3.85 -7.61 13.84
N HIS A 151 5.02 -8.21 13.67
CA HIS A 151 5.42 -9.44 14.35
C HIS A 151 5.43 -9.26 15.88
N GLU A 152 5.97 -8.15 16.36
CA GLU A 152 6.03 -7.81 17.78
C GLU A 152 4.89 -6.87 18.23
N ASN A 153 3.95 -6.54 17.34
CA ASN A 153 2.85 -5.65 17.69
C ASN A 153 1.76 -6.42 18.45
N HIS A 154 1.57 -6.04 19.72
CA HIS A 154 0.60 -6.65 20.63
C HIS A 154 -0.79 -5.97 20.63
N HIS A 155 -0.99 -4.95 19.79
CA HIS A 155 -2.23 -4.17 19.71
C HIS A 155 -3.06 -4.56 18.48
N PHE A 156 -4.06 -5.42 18.69
CA PHE A 156 -4.96 -5.91 17.62
C PHE A 156 -5.54 -4.78 16.76
N PHE A 157 -6.06 -3.72 17.38
CA PHE A 157 -6.68 -2.61 16.66
C PHE A 157 -5.69 -1.84 15.77
N GLU A 158 -4.44 -1.70 16.20
CA GLU A 158 -3.41 -1.04 15.39
C GLU A 158 -3.05 -1.88 14.18
N VAL A 159 -2.85 -3.19 14.37
CA VAL A 159 -2.56 -4.10 13.26
C VAL A 159 -3.72 -4.15 12.26
N MET A 160 -4.97 -4.19 12.74
CA MET A 160 -6.14 -4.17 11.86
C MET A 160 -6.35 -2.83 11.16
N LYS A 161 -5.94 -1.70 11.77
CA LYS A 161 -5.89 -0.41 11.09
C LYS A 161 -4.93 -0.47 9.91
N HIS A 162 -3.71 -0.97 10.12
CA HIS A 162 -2.72 -1.17 9.04
C HIS A 162 -3.21 -2.14 7.97
N PHE A 163 -3.88 -3.23 8.37
CA PHE A 163 -4.46 -4.18 7.44
C PHE A 163 -5.53 -3.54 6.56
N THR A 164 -6.48 -2.83 7.16
CA THR A 164 -7.59 -2.18 6.43
C THR A 164 -7.05 -1.10 5.47
N ASP A 165 -6.09 -0.31 5.95
CA ASP A 165 -5.38 0.73 5.19
C ASP A 165 -4.56 0.15 4.02
N ALA A 166 -3.99 -1.05 4.17
CA ALA A 166 -3.25 -1.71 3.10
C ALA A 166 -4.17 -2.28 2.02
N VAL A 167 -5.36 -2.76 2.41
CA VAL A 167 -6.31 -3.44 1.53
C VAL A 167 -7.14 -2.44 0.71
N SER A 168 -7.38 -1.23 1.21
CA SER A 168 -8.22 -0.22 0.55
C SER A 168 -7.74 0.16 -0.87
N ASP A 169 -6.43 0.04 -1.12
CA ASP A 169 -5.78 0.38 -2.39
C ASP A 169 -5.83 -0.75 -3.45
N LEU A 170 -6.39 -1.92 -3.12
CA LEU A 170 -6.54 -3.04 -4.03
C LEU A 170 -7.80 -2.92 -4.91
N GLU A 171 -7.81 -3.62 -6.05
CA GLU A 171 -8.98 -3.68 -6.93
C GLU A 171 -10.15 -4.36 -6.22
N ASP A 172 -11.35 -3.83 -6.40
CA ASP A 172 -12.56 -4.50 -5.92
C ASP A 172 -12.85 -5.70 -6.83
N SER A 173 -12.91 -6.91 -6.27
CA SER A 173 -13.23 -8.12 -7.03
C SER A 173 -14.70 -8.17 -7.48
N GLY A 174 -15.54 -7.27 -6.97
CA GLY A 174 -16.87 -7.00 -7.53
C GLY A 174 -17.89 -8.12 -7.35
N GLU A 175 -17.96 -8.71 -6.16
CA GLU A 175 -19.08 -9.59 -5.75
C GLU A 175 -20.25 -8.79 -5.16
#